data_AF-F8QYL4-F1
#
_entry.id   AF-F8QYL4-F1
#
_cell.length_a   1.000
_cell.length_b   1.000
_cell.length_c   1.000
_cell.angle_alpha   90.00
_cell.angle_beta   90.00
_cell.angle_gamma   90.00
#
_symmetry.space_group_name_H-M   'P 1'
#
loop_
_entity.id
_entity.type
_entity.pdbx_description
1 polymer ?
#
loop_
_entity_poly.entity_id
_entity_poly.type
_entity_poly.pdbx_seq_one_letter_code
_entity_poly.pdbx_strand_id
1 'polypeptide(L)' 'FGSLLGLCLMIQIITGLFLAMHYTSDTTTAFSSVTHICRDVNYGWLIRYMHANGASMFF' A
#
# COMPACT_ATOMS: atom_id res chain seq x y z
N PHE A 1 5.47 18.09 -14.80
CA PHE A 1 4.99 17.42 -13.57
C PHE A 1 3.68 16.66 -13.73
N GLY A 2 2.71 17.09 -14.56
CA GLY A 2 1.40 16.43 -14.67
C GLY A 2 1.41 14.93 -15.02
N SER A 3 2.22 14.49 -15.98
CA SER A 3 2.32 13.07 -16.35
C SER A 3 2.94 12.19 -15.27
N LEU A 4 3.89 12.73 -14.50
CA LEU A 4 4.54 12.02 -13.38
C LEU A 4 3.55 11.84 -12.21
N LEU A 5 2.74 12.85 -11.92
CA LEU A 5 1.66 12.76 -10.93
C LEU A 5 0.57 11.76 -11.35
N GLY A 6 0.23 11.72 -12.64
CA GLY A 6 -0.69 10.72 -13.19
C GLY A 6 -0.17 9.28 -13.03
N LEU A 7 1.12 9.05 -13.30
CA LEU A 7 1.76 7.76 -13.05
C LEU A 7 1.77 7.40 -11.56
N CYS A 8 2.08 8.36 -10.69
CA CYS A 8 2.06 8.17 -9.24
C CYS A 8 0.66 7.78 -8.74
N LEU A 9 -0.39 8.43 -9.26
CA LEU A 9 -1.78 8.09 -8.94
C LEU A 9 -2.12 6.65 -9.32
N MET A 10 -1.73 6.21 -10.52
CA MET A 10 -1.96 4.83 -10.98
C MET A 10 -1.27 3.81 -10.05
N ILE A 11 -0.01 4.08 -9.67
CA ILE A 11 0.74 3.23 -8.74
C ILE A 11 0.05 3.19 -7.36
N GLN A 12 -0.42 4.33 -6.85
CA GLN A 12 -1.11 4.39 -5.56
C GLN A 12 -2.46 3.65 -5.56
N ILE A 13 -3.23 3.73 -6.64
CA ILE A 13 -4.51 2.98 -6.75
C ILE A 13 -4.25 1.48 -6.76
N ILE A 14 -3.31 1.00 -7.58
CA ILE A 14 -3.02 -0.43 -7.71
C ILE A 14 -2.49 -0.99 -6.40
N THR A 15 -1.48 -0.34 -5.81
CA THR A 15 -0.90 -0.77 -4.53
C THR A 15 -1.92 -0.65 -3.39
N GLY A 16 -2.67 0.44 -3.32
CA GLY A 16 -3.69 0.66 -2.29
C GLY A 16 -4.81 -0.38 -2.32
N LEU A 17 -5.29 -0.75 -3.53
CA LEU A 17 -6.28 -1.81 -3.67
C LEU A 17 -5.74 -3.17 -3.19
N PHE A 18 -4.49 -3.48 -3.50
CA PHE A 18 -3.85 -4.71 -3.02
C PHE A 18 -3.71 -4.74 -1.50
N LEU A 19 -3.29 -3.63 -0.87
CA LEU A 19 -3.26 -3.54 0.58
C LEU A 19 -4.66 -3.70 1.19
N ALA A 20 -5.69 -3.08 0.60
CA ALA A 20 -7.06 -3.14 1.10
C ALA A 20 -7.63 -4.57 1.09
N MET A 21 -7.24 -5.42 0.13
CA MET A 21 -7.66 -6.83 0.10
C MET A 21 -7.14 -7.65 1.28
N HIS A 22 -6.03 -7.23 1.91
CA HIS A 22 -5.41 -7.95 3.03
C HIS A 22 -5.50 -7.19 4.36
N TYR A 23 -5.97 -5.95 4.35
CA TYR A 23 -6.10 -5.10 5.52
C TYR A 23 -7.47 -5.27 6.18
N THR A 24 -7.50 -5.29 7.50
CA THR A 24 -8.75 -5.31 8.29
C THR A 24 -8.90 -4.00 9.04
N SER A 25 -10.05 -3.34 8.91
CA SER A 25 -10.33 -2.02 9.48
C SER A 25 -10.75 -2.04 10.96
N ASP A 26 -10.76 -3.20 11.60
CA ASP A 26 -11.09 -3.33 13.01
C ASP A 26 -9.90 -2.95 13.90
N THR A 27 -10.13 -2.11 14.92
CA THR A 27 -9.05 -1.56 15.77
C THR A 27 -8.24 -2.63 16.51
N THR A 28 -8.81 -3.81 16.76
CA THR A 28 -8.11 -4.90 17.47
C THR A 28 -7.24 -5.73 16.52
N THR A 29 -7.58 -5.78 15.22
CA THR A 29 -6.88 -6.60 14.22
C THR A 29 -6.16 -5.79 13.14
N ALA A 30 -6.28 -4.46 13.15
CA ALA A 30 -5.64 -3.58 12.18
C ALA A 30 -4.11 -3.77 12.16
N PHE A 31 -3.48 -3.78 13.34
CA PHE A 31 -2.03 -4.01 13.42
C PHE A 31 -1.63 -5.42 12.98
N SER A 32 -2.38 -6.44 13.40
CA SER A 32 -2.09 -7.83 13.00
C SER A 32 -2.24 -8.05 11.50
N SER A 33 -3.22 -7.40 10.86
CA SER A 33 -3.40 -7.45 9.40
C SER A 33 -2.22 -6.83 8.64
N VAL A 34 -1.65 -5.74 9.16
CA VAL A 34 -0.42 -5.13 8.60
C VAL A 34 0.80 -6.04 8.78
N THR A 35 0.91 -6.74 9.92
CA THR A 35 1.98 -7.71 10.12
C THR A 35 1.87 -8.92 9.20
N HIS A 36 0.64 -9.39 8.95
CA HIS A 36 0.34 -10.45 7.98
C HIS A 36 0.71 -10.02 6.55
N ILE A 37 0.37 -8.80 6.13
CA ILE A 37 0.82 -8.24 4.83
C ILE A 37 2.36 -8.24 4.71
N CYS A 38 3.07 -7.91 5.79
CA CYS A 38 4.52 -7.80 5.73
C CYS A 38 5.24 -9.16 5.72
N ARG A 39 4.68 -10.18 6.38
CA ARG A 39 5.36 -11.47 6.62
C ARG A 39 4.81 -12.63 5.81
N ASP A 40 3.50 -12.67 5.60
CA ASP A 40 2.81 -13.84 5.07
C ASP A 40 2.36 -13.63 3.61
N VAL A 41 2.17 -12.38 3.19
CA VAL A 41 1.83 -12.05 1.79
C VAL A 41 3.10 -11.94 0.93
N ASN A 42 3.12 -12.67 -0.19
CA ASN A 42 4.22 -12.62 -1.16
C ASN A 42 4.48 -11.20 -1.63
N TYR A 43 5.72 -10.71 -1.45
CA TYR A 43 6.12 -9.32 -1.74
C TYR A 43 5.29 -8.24 -1.03
N GLY A 44 4.47 -8.59 -0.03
CA GLY A 44 3.58 -7.63 0.64
C GLY A 44 4.36 -6.53 1.37
N TRP A 45 5.56 -6.83 1.88
CA TRP A 45 6.49 -5.83 2.41
C TRP A 45 6.90 -4.80 1.34
N LEU A 46 7.22 -5.25 0.13
CA LEU A 46 7.63 -4.39 -0.98
C LEU A 46 6.45 -3.51 -1.43
N ILE A 47 5.26 -4.08 -1.57
CA ILE A 47 4.05 -3.35 -1.97
C ILE A 47 3.68 -2.29 -0.94
N ARG A 48 3.81 -2.60 0.36
CA ARG A 48 3.59 -1.62 1.43
C ARG A 48 4.60 -0.47 1.36
N TYR A 49 5.87 -0.76 1.13
CA TYR A 49 6.88 0.30 0.95
C TYR A 49 6.64 1.11 -0.32
N MET A 50 6.23 0.49 -1.43
CA MET A 50 5.88 1.22 -2.64
C MET A 50 4.69 2.15 -2.40
N HIS A 51 3.67 1.72 -1.66
CA HIS A 51 2.52 2.56 -1.34
C HIS A 51 2.86 3.74 -0.42
N ALA A 52 3.72 3.50 0.59
CA ALA A 52 4.14 4.54 1.52
C ALA A 52 5.10 5.56 0.87
N ASN A 53 6.13 5.09 0.15
CA ASN A 53 7.07 5.96 -0.55
C ASN A 53 6.42 6.63 -1.77
N GLY A 54 5.47 5.95 -2.43
CA GLY A 54 4.68 6.50 -3.53
C GLY A 54 3.84 7.68 -3.08
N ALA A 55 3.24 7.63 -1.88
CA ALA A 55 2.57 8.77 -1.29
C ALA A 55 3.51 9.98 -1.12
N SER A 56 4.77 9.77 -0.69
CA SER A 56 5.75 10.85 -0.60
C SER A 56 6.20 11.39 -1.96
N MET A 57 6.17 10.61 -3.05
CA MET A 57 6.46 11.12 -4.40
C MET A 57 5.29 11.92 -5.01
N PHE A 58 4.09 11.77 -4.45
CA PHE A 58 2.89 12.47 -4.91
C PHE A 58 2.82 13.93 -4.41
N PHE A 59 3.44 14.23 -3.27
CA PHE A 59 3.44 15.54 -2.59
C PHE A 59 4.81 16.21 -2.65
#